data_AF-A0A657B2C3-F1
#
_entry.id   AF-A0A657B2C3-F1
#
_cell.length_a   1.000
_cell.length_b   1.000
_cell.length_c   1.000
_cell.angle_alpha   90.00
_cell.angle_beta   90.00
_cell.angle_gamma   90.00
#
_symmetry.space_group_name_H-M   'P 1'
#
loop_
_entity.id
_entity.type
_entity.pdbx_description
1 polymer ?
#
loop_
_entity_poly.entity_id
_entity_poly.type
_entity_poly.pdbx_seq_one_letter_code
_entity_poly.pdbx_strand_id
1 'polypeptide(L)'
;LLFSLAWVMKLVDPLFSVLDNDISGRDLILILGGLFLLMKSTHEIHGSFEIKDVSTTMLATSSFASILVQIAVLDLIFSLDSVITAVGLVEHLSIMVIAIVSSVIVMLIAANPIGEFVDRNPTIKMLALSFLILIAFTLIAEGFDVHIPKGYVYFAMAFSLSVELLNIKLRSRKVEKVETIQLARKHGFDDSSFE
;
A
#
# COMPACT_ATOMS: atom_id res chain seq x y z
N LEU A 1 -16.88 9.42 10.74
CA LEU A 1 -16.65 8.52 9.60
C LEU A 1 -17.96 8.04 8.98
N LEU A 2 -18.77 7.18 9.60
CA LEU A 2 -20.05 6.74 8.99
C LEU A 2 -21.05 7.87 8.69
N PHE A 3 -21.19 8.84 9.60
CA PHE A 3 -22.06 10.01 9.38
C PHE A 3 -21.50 10.99 8.33
N SER A 4 -20.16 11.03 8.14
CA SER A 4 -19.54 11.79 7.06
C SER A 4 -19.65 11.06 5.71
N LEU A 5 -19.71 9.72 5.69
CA LEU A 5 -20.01 8.94 4.47
C LEU A 5 -21.43 9.26 3.95
N ALA A 6 -22.42 9.38 4.85
CA ALA A 6 -23.77 9.78 4.48
C ALA A 6 -23.85 11.22 3.92
N TRP A 7 -22.97 12.12 4.37
CA TRP A 7 -22.83 13.47 3.80
C TRP A 7 -22.08 13.46 2.45
N VAL A 8 -21.10 12.57 2.27
CA VAL A 8 -20.41 12.38 0.98
C VAL A 8 -21.34 11.78 -0.09
N MET A 9 -22.40 11.07 0.28
CA MET A 9 -23.44 10.66 -0.69
C MET A 9 -24.13 11.87 -1.37
N LYS A 10 -24.18 13.03 -0.72
CA LYS A 10 -24.64 14.28 -1.36
C LYS A 10 -23.58 14.95 -2.25
N LEU A 11 -22.32 14.52 -2.17
CA LEU A 11 -21.23 14.99 -3.02
C LEU A 11 -21.18 14.28 -4.38
N VAL A 12 -22.03 13.26 -4.61
CA VAL A 12 -22.20 12.61 -5.92
C VAL A 12 -23.02 13.50 -6.86
N ASP A 13 -23.87 14.39 -6.32
CA ASP A 13 -24.55 15.39 -7.13
C ASP A 13 -23.53 16.39 -7.69
N PRO A 14 -23.60 16.75 -8.99
CA PRO A 14 -22.66 17.68 -9.60
C PRO A 14 -22.72 19.04 -8.91
N LEU A 15 -21.58 19.50 -8.38
CA LEU A 15 -21.47 20.76 -7.64
C LEU A 15 -21.36 21.95 -8.60
N PHE A 16 -20.71 21.75 -9.74
CA PHE A 16 -20.55 22.75 -10.80
C PHE A 16 -20.14 22.09 -12.12
N SER A 17 -20.65 22.60 -13.23
CA SER A 17 -20.29 22.17 -14.59
C SER A 17 -19.23 23.11 -15.17
N VAL A 18 -18.07 22.60 -15.58
CA VAL A 18 -17.06 23.37 -16.32
C VAL A 18 -16.83 22.68 -17.67
N LEU A 19 -17.04 23.40 -18.77
CA LEU A 19 -16.79 22.91 -20.14
C LEU A 19 -17.46 21.53 -20.40
N ASP A 20 -18.77 21.41 -20.16
CA ASP A 20 -19.58 20.17 -20.32
C ASP A 20 -19.14 18.97 -19.45
N ASN A 21 -18.24 19.16 -18.48
CA ASN A 21 -17.93 18.14 -17.48
C ASN A 21 -18.54 18.51 -16.13
N ASP A 22 -19.39 17.61 -15.64
CA ASP A 22 -20.06 17.68 -14.35
C ASP A 22 -19.10 17.23 -13.25
N ILE A 23 -18.49 18.19 -12.53
CA ILE A 23 -17.55 17.86 -11.47
C ILE A 23 -18.33 17.68 -10.17
N SER A 24 -18.28 16.46 -9.65
CA SER A 24 -18.86 16.11 -8.35
C SER A 24 -17.84 16.32 -7.23
N GLY A 25 -18.32 16.41 -5.99
CA GLY A 25 -17.42 16.46 -4.84
C GLY A 25 -16.65 15.16 -4.63
N ARG A 26 -17.16 14.02 -5.14
CA ARG A 26 -16.43 12.74 -5.18
C ARG A 26 -15.17 12.89 -6.01
N ASP A 27 -15.26 13.48 -7.19
CA ASP A 27 -14.14 13.57 -8.13
C ASP A 27 -13.01 14.44 -7.58
N LEU A 28 -13.39 15.54 -6.90
CA LEU A 28 -12.42 16.38 -6.19
C LEU A 28 -11.71 15.61 -5.07
N ILE A 29 -12.43 14.79 -4.30
CA ILE A 29 -11.82 13.95 -3.25
C ILE A 29 -10.87 12.91 -3.86
N LEU A 30 -11.25 12.27 -4.97
CA LEU A 30 -10.41 11.29 -5.67
C LEU A 30 -9.12 11.93 -6.21
N ILE A 31 -9.22 13.09 -6.88
CA ILE A 31 -8.07 13.81 -7.43
C ILE A 31 -7.14 14.30 -6.31
N LEU A 32 -7.69 14.97 -5.29
CA LEU A 32 -6.87 15.50 -4.18
C LEU A 32 -6.24 14.38 -3.36
N GLY A 33 -7.00 13.32 -3.08
CA GLY A 33 -6.51 12.14 -2.36
C GLY A 33 -5.39 11.43 -3.13
N GLY A 34 -5.57 11.26 -4.45
CA GLY A 34 -4.54 10.69 -5.31
C GLY A 34 -3.28 11.56 -5.40
N LEU A 35 -3.42 12.88 -5.57
CA LEU A 35 -2.27 13.81 -5.55
C LEU A 35 -1.51 13.76 -4.22
N PHE A 36 -2.22 13.75 -3.10
CA PHE A 36 -1.64 13.64 -1.76
C PHE A 36 -0.82 12.34 -1.63
N LEU A 37 -1.38 11.21 -2.07
CA LEU A 37 -0.70 9.92 -2.02
C LEU A 37 0.51 9.86 -2.96
N LEU A 38 0.43 10.43 -4.16
CA LEU A 38 1.56 10.50 -5.09
C LEU A 38 2.72 11.29 -4.49
N MET A 39 2.46 12.49 -3.98
CA MET A 39 3.48 13.35 -3.38
C MET A 39 4.14 12.66 -2.19
N LYS A 40 3.34 12.10 -1.28
CA LYS A 40 3.84 11.40 -0.09
C LYS A 40 4.64 10.16 -0.45
N SER A 41 4.12 9.30 -1.31
CA SER A 41 4.81 8.05 -1.68
C SER A 41 6.12 8.34 -2.41
N THR A 42 6.13 9.33 -3.30
CA THR A 42 7.35 9.77 -4.00
C THR A 42 8.40 10.29 -3.02
N HIS A 43 8.00 11.11 -2.04
CA HIS A 43 8.89 11.63 -1.01
C HIS A 43 9.46 10.50 -0.11
N GLU A 44 8.63 9.53 0.28
CA GLU A 44 9.07 8.37 1.07
C GLU A 44 10.04 7.48 0.28
N ILE A 45 9.79 7.28 -1.01
CA ILE A 45 10.70 6.55 -1.91
C ILE A 45 12.03 7.28 -2.03
N HIS A 46 12.03 8.60 -2.26
CA HIS A 46 13.26 9.40 -2.39
C HIS A 46 14.11 9.33 -1.12
N GLY A 47 13.50 9.48 0.05
CA GLY A 47 14.18 9.32 1.35
C GLY A 47 14.66 7.90 1.64
N SER A 48 14.10 6.89 0.96
CA SER A 48 14.57 5.50 1.07
C SER A 48 15.79 5.20 0.18
N PHE A 49 16.08 6.05 -0.80
CA PHE A 49 17.21 5.92 -1.74
C PHE A 49 18.44 6.75 -1.37
N GLU A 50 18.35 7.66 -0.40
CA GLU A 50 19.54 8.32 0.16
C GLU A 50 20.39 7.25 0.89
N ILE A 51 21.41 6.76 0.17
CA ILE A 51 22.48 5.98 0.76
C ILE A 51 23.11 6.86 1.83
N LYS A 52 22.90 6.47 3.07
CA LYS A 52 23.55 7.05 4.23
C LYS A 52 25.06 6.90 4.03
N ASP A 53 25.70 7.95 3.51
CA ASP A 53 27.14 8.07 3.49
C ASP A 53 27.65 7.79 4.91
N VAL A 54 28.72 6.99 4.96
CA VAL A 54 29.35 6.51 6.19
C VAL A 54 29.90 7.71 6.96
N SER A 55 29.07 8.34 7.81
CA SER A 55 29.47 9.16 8.98
C SER A 55 28.30 9.99 9.51
N THR A 56 27.25 9.35 10.01
CA THR A 56 26.48 9.79 11.20
C THR A 56 25.25 8.90 11.32
N THR A 57 25.06 8.35 12.52
CA THR A 57 23.92 7.51 12.84
C THR A 57 22.64 8.34 12.88
N MET A 58 21.98 8.54 11.74
CA MET A 58 20.54 8.81 11.70
C MET A 58 19.86 7.74 10.87
N LEU A 59 19.24 6.78 11.56
CA LEU A 59 18.39 5.78 10.92
C LEU A 59 17.31 6.56 10.17
N ALA A 60 17.36 6.58 8.84
CA ALA A 60 16.27 7.07 8.01
C ALA A 60 15.15 6.02 8.06
N THR A 61 14.52 5.94 9.22
CA THR A 61 13.30 5.18 9.43
C THR A 61 12.22 5.98 8.72
N SER A 62 11.96 5.69 7.43
CA SER A 62 10.68 6.09 6.84
C SER A 62 9.62 5.58 7.80
N SER A 63 8.95 6.53 8.46
CA SER A 63 8.22 6.27 9.69
C SER A 63 7.05 5.36 9.35
N PHE A 64 7.00 4.19 9.97
CA PHE A 64 5.86 3.27 10.02
C PHE A 64 4.51 4.00 10.12
N ALA A 65 4.46 5.12 10.86
CA ALA A 65 3.28 5.95 10.98
C ALA A 65 2.86 6.62 9.66
N SER A 66 3.81 7.01 8.79
CA SER A 66 3.54 7.60 7.47
C SER A 66 2.86 6.61 6.54
N ILE A 67 3.33 5.36 6.51
CA ILE A 67 2.74 4.28 5.70
C ILE A 67 1.36 3.90 6.24
N LEU A 68 1.20 3.77 7.56
CA LEU A 68 -0.09 3.50 8.17
C LEU A 68 -1.12 4.60 7.89
N VAL A 69 -0.72 5.87 7.95
CA VAL A 69 -1.59 7.00 7.58
C VAL A 69 -1.97 6.92 6.11
N GLN A 70 -1.06 6.52 5.22
CA GLN A 70 -1.34 6.35 3.79
C GLN A 70 -2.31 5.19 3.53
N ILE A 71 -2.14 4.05 4.20
CA ILE A 71 -3.07 2.91 4.13
C ILE A 71 -4.44 3.30 4.68
N ALA A 72 -4.50 4.05 5.78
CA ALA A 72 -5.75 4.53 6.36
C ALA A 72 -6.47 5.53 5.42
N VAL A 73 -5.72 6.42 4.75
CA VAL A 73 -6.27 7.34 3.74
C VAL A 73 -6.78 6.55 2.53
N LEU A 74 -6.05 5.54 2.08
CA LEU A 74 -6.49 4.66 1.00
C LEU A 74 -7.72 3.85 1.36
N ASP A 75 -7.78 3.28 2.57
CA ASP A 75 -8.94 2.54 3.06
C ASP A 75 -10.17 3.47 3.13
N LEU A 76 -9.97 4.72 3.52
CA LEU A 76 -11.04 5.74 3.53
C LEU A 76 -11.53 6.05 2.11
N ILE A 77 -10.64 6.22 1.13
CA ILE A 77 -11.03 6.53 -0.25
C ILE A 77 -11.63 5.30 -0.96
N PHE A 78 -11.07 4.11 -0.74
CA PHE A 78 -11.56 2.87 -1.34
C PHE A 78 -12.87 2.39 -0.70
N SER A 79 -13.05 2.63 0.59
CA SER A 79 -14.33 2.41 1.26
C SER A 79 -15.41 3.37 0.76
N LEU A 80 -15.08 4.61 0.40
CA LEU A 80 -16.02 5.54 -0.23
C LEU A 80 -16.59 4.99 -1.55
N ASP A 81 -15.74 4.50 -2.44
CA ASP A 81 -16.16 3.99 -3.74
C ASP A 81 -16.89 2.63 -3.63
N SER A 82 -16.43 1.75 -2.73
CA SER A 82 -17.11 0.49 -2.40
C SER A 82 -18.49 0.74 -1.77
N VAL A 83 -18.62 1.80 -0.96
CA VAL A 83 -19.89 2.25 -0.40
C VAL A 83 -20.80 2.79 -1.50
N ILE A 84 -20.33 3.70 -2.35
CA ILE A 84 -21.14 4.25 -3.45
C ILE A 84 -21.62 3.14 -4.38
N THR A 85 -20.75 2.19 -4.72
CA THR A 85 -21.11 1.00 -5.52
C THR A 85 -22.12 0.11 -4.80
N ALA A 86 -21.96 -0.09 -3.48
CA ALA A 86 -22.88 -0.89 -2.68
C ALA A 86 -24.24 -0.20 -2.45
N VAL A 87 -24.30 1.13 -2.39
CA VAL A 87 -25.57 1.90 -2.30
C VAL A 87 -26.39 1.69 -3.58
N GLY A 88 -25.74 1.55 -4.73
CA GLY A 88 -26.40 1.21 -5.99
C GLY A 88 -26.86 -0.25 -6.12
N LEU A 89 -26.37 -1.15 -5.26
CA LEU A 89 -26.64 -2.60 -5.33
C LEU A 89 -27.43 -3.17 -4.14
N VAL A 90 -27.41 -2.50 -2.98
CA VAL A 90 -27.97 -3.00 -1.72
C VAL A 90 -28.94 -1.95 -1.15
N GLU A 91 -30.23 -2.28 -1.17
CA GLU A 91 -31.30 -1.39 -0.72
C GLU A 91 -31.26 -1.11 0.81
N HIS A 92 -30.53 -1.91 1.57
CA HIS A 92 -30.47 -1.82 3.03
C HIS A 92 -29.18 -1.16 3.52
N LEU A 93 -29.30 0.13 3.87
CA LEU A 93 -28.25 0.92 4.53
C LEU A 93 -27.62 0.18 5.74
N SER A 94 -28.42 -0.58 6.48
CA SER A 94 -27.99 -1.36 7.64
C SER A 94 -26.89 -2.38 7.29
N ILE A 95 -27.02 -3.09 6.16
CA ILE A 95 -26.08 -4.14 5.74
C ILE A 95 -24.74 -3.51 5.36
N MET A 96 -24.79 -2.38 4.67
CA MET A 96 -23.61 -1.62 4.26
C MET A 96 -22.84 -1.07 5.46
N VAL A 97 -23.53 -0.48 6.43
CA VAL A 97 -22.89 -0.01 7.67
C VAL A 97 -22.19 -1.16 8.40
N ILE A 98 -22.84 -2.31 8.53
CA ILE A 98 -22.25 -3.48 9.17
C ILE A 98 -21.00 -3.94 8.41
N ALA A 99 -21.06 -4.03 7.08
CA ALA A 99 -19.94 -4.46 6.26
C ALA A 99 -18.71 -3.53 6.40
N ILE A 100 -18.90 -2.21 6.35
CA ILE A 100 -17.82 -1.23 6.53
C ILE A 100 -17.23 -1.34 7.93
N VAL A 101 -18.07 -1.36 8.96
CA VAL A 101 -17.62 -1.44 10.35
C VAL A 101 -16.82 -2.71 10.59
N SER A 102 -17.31 -3.85 10.10
CA SER A 102 -16.59 -5.12 10.19
C SER A 102 -15.24 -5.06 9.46
N SER A 103 -15.18 -4.47 8.27
CA SER A 103 -13.93 -4.30 7.52
C SER A 103 -12.91 -3.45 8.28
N VAL A 104 -13.32 -2.30 8.81
CA VAL A 104 -12.43 -1.41 9.59
C VAL A 104 -11.91 -2.10 10.84
N ILE A 105 -12.75 -2.87 11.55
CA ILE A 105 -12.31 -3.64 12.73
C ILE A 105 -11.22 -4.64 12.35
N VAL A 106 -11.41 -5.40 11.27
CA VAL A 106 -10.41 -6.36 10.79
C VAL A 106 -9.11 -5.66 10.41
N MET A 107 -9.19 -4.51 9.72
CA MET A 107 -8.02 -3.71 9.37
C MET A 107 -7.26 -3.24 10.61
N LEU A 108 -7.95 -2.71 11.63
CA LEU A 108 -7.30 -2.22 12.86
C LEU A 108 -6.57 -3.32 13.62
N ILE A 109 -7.16 -4.52 13.69
CA ILE A 109 -6.51 -5.69 14.29
C ILE A 109 -5.27 -6.10 13.49
N ALA A 110 -5.35 -6.03 12.15
CA ALA A 110 -4.26 -6.44 11.26
C ALA A 110 -3.16 -5.38 11.07
N ALA A 111 -3.41 -4.11 11.38
CA ALA A 111 -2.49 -3.00 11.08
C ALA A 111 -1.11 -3.16 11.73
N ASN A 112 -1.07 -3.52 13.02
CA ASN A 112 0.19 -3.73 13.75
C ASN A 112 1.04 -4.87 13.16
N PRO A 113 0.53 -6.11 13.03
CA PRO A 113 1.34 -7.21 12.50
C PRO A 113 1.74 -6.99 11.03
N ILE A 114 0.88 -6.38 10.21
CA ILE A 114 1.21 -6.04 8.82
C ILE A 114 2.35 -5.03 8.80
N GLY A 115 2.26 -3.96 9.59
CA GLY A 115 3.28 -2.93 9.58
C GLY A 115 4.64 -3.44 10.11
N GLU A 116 4.65 -4.28 11.15
CA GLU A 116 5.90 -4.92 11.61
C GLU A 116 6.53 -5.80 10.53
N PHE A 117 5.71 -6.51 9.73
CA PHE A 117 6.21 -7.30 8.61
C PHE A 117 6.80 -6.43 7.51
N VAL A 118 6.16 -5.30 7.19
CA VAL A 118 6.65 -4.33 6.19
C VAL A 118 7.98 -3.71 6.63
N ASP A 119 8.11 -3.33 7.90
CA ASP A 119 9.34 -2.72 8.43
C ASP A 119 10.53 -3.70 8.45
N ARG A 120 10.27 -4.98 8.73
CA ARG A 120 11.32 -6.02 8.72
C ARG A 120 11.79 -6.39 7.31
N ASN A 121 11.02 -6.07 6.26
CA ASN A 121 11.29 -6.46 4.89
C ASN A 121 11.37 -5.23 3.96
N PRO A 122 12.58 -4.65 3.74
CA PRO A 122 12.75 -3.43 2.95
C PRO A 122 12.19 -3.50 1.53
N THR A 123 12.25 -4.67 0.88
CA THR A 123 11.68 -4.89 -0.45
C THR A 123 10.16 -4.87 -0.45
N ILE A 124 9.52 -5.42 0.59
CA ILE A 124 8.06 -5.32 0.80
C ILE A 124 7.65 -3.88 1.03
N LYS A 125 8.44 -3.10 1.79
CA LYS A 125 8.21 -1.67 1.99
C LYS A 125 8.21 -0.91 0.66
N MET A 126 9.21 -1.14 -0.18
CA MET A 126 9.28 -0.52 -1.51
C MET A 126 8.12 -0.97 -2.41
N LEU A 127 7.73 -2.24 -2.34
CA LEU A 127 6.57 -2.77 -3.07
C LEU A 127 5.26 -2.10 -2.61
N ALA A 128 5.08 -1.92 -1.30
CA ALA A 128 3.93 -1.22 -0.74
C ALA A 128 3.87 0.24 -1.20
N LEU A 129 4.97 0.99 -1.11
CA LEU A 129 5.06 2.37 -1.62
C LEU A 129 4.77 2.45 -3.13
N SER A 130 5.19 1.44 -3.89
CA SER A 130 4.89 1.36 -5.34
C SER A 130 3.40 1.11 -5.60
N PHE A 131 2.74 0.29 -4.78
CA PHE A 131 1.29 0.11 -4.84
C PHE A 131 0.55 1.39 -4.50
N LEU A 132 1.04 2.18 -3.53
CA LEU A 132 0.45 3.48 -3.23
C LEU A 132 0.49 4.41 -4.44
N ILE A 133 1.60 4.44 -5.19
CA ILE A 133 1.70 5.23 -6.43
C ILE A 133 0.72 4.72 -7.49
N LEU A 134 0.62 3.41 -7.68
CA LEU A 134 -0.31 2.81 -8.64
C LEU A 134 -1.77 3.17 -8.31
N ILE A 135 -2.16 3.06 -7.04
CA ILE A 135 -3.51 3.40 -6.60
C ILE A 135 -3.75 4.90 -6.71
N ALA A 136 -2.77 5.72 -6.32
CA ALA A 136 -2.87 7.17 -6.43
C ALA A 136 -3.09 7.63 -7.88
N PHE A 137 -2.40 7.03 -8.84
CA PHE A 137 -2.65 7.26 -10.26
C PHE A 137 -4.06 6.81 -10.67
N THR A 138 -4.51 5.65 -10.18
CA THR A 138 -5.86 5.13 -10.45
C THR A 138 -6.94 6.08 -9.93
N LEU A 139 -6.78 6.63 -8.73
CA LEU A 139 -7.72 7.60 -8.14
C LEU A 139 -7.78 8.90 -8.92
N ILE A 140 -6.63 9.43 -9.37
CA ILE A 140 -6.61 10.63 -10.22
C ILE A 140 -7.33 10.35 -11.54
N ALA A 141 -7.07 9.19 -12.17
CA ALA A 141 -7.73 8.81 -13.40
C ALA A 141 -9.25 8.69 -13.22
N GLU A 142 -9.71 7.99 -12.17
CA GLU A 142 -11.13 7.86 -11.86
C GLU A 142 -11.80 9.20 -11.55
N GLY A 143 -11.10 10.14 -10.90
CA GLY A 143 -11.60 11.49 -10.67
C GLY A 143 -11.64 12.38 -11.92
N PHE A 144 -11.02 11.98 -13.03
CA PHE A 144 -11.19 12.59 -14.35
C PHE A 144 -12.14 11.77 -15.25
N ASP A 145 -13.03 10.97 -14.64
CA ASP A 145 -13.95 10.05 -15.31
C ASP A 145 -13.28 8.97 -16.20
N VAL A 146 -11.96 8.81 -16.10
CA VAL A 146 -11.22 7.75 -16.77
C VAL A 146 -11.31 6.48 -15.93
N HIS A 147 -12.27 5.64 -16.28
CA HIS A 147 -12.52 4.39 -15.58
C HIS A 147 -11.43 3.35 -15.90
N ILE A 148 -10.57 3.07 -14.92
CA ILE A 148 -9.60 1.97 -15.00
C ILE A 148 -10.24 0.71 -14.43
N PRO A 149 -10.33 -0.39 -15.20
CA PRO A 149 -10.88 -1.64 -14.68
C PRO A 149 -10.03 -2.14 -13.51
N LYS A 150 -10.65 -2.18 -12.32
CA LYS A 150 -9.99 -2.52 -11.05
C LYS A 150 -9.28 -3.87 -11.08
N GLY A 151 -9.77 -4.80 -11.91
CA GLY A 151 -9.14 -6.10 -12.13
C GLY A 151 -7.68 -6.01 -12.58
N TYR A 152 -7.31 -5.01 -13.40
CA TYR A 152 -5.92 -4.80 -13.81
C TYR A 152 -5.04 -4.37 -12.64
N VAL A 153 -5.55 -3.46 -11.79
CA VAL A 153 -4.85 -2.98 -10.60
C VAL A 153 -4.67 -4.12 -9.59
N TYR A 154 -5.73 -4.91 -9.35
CA TYR A 154 -5.67 -6.07 -8.45
C TYR A 154 -4.73 -7.15 -8.96
N PHE A 155 -4.77 -7.43 -10.26
CA PHE A 155 -3.86 -8.39 -10.88
C PHE A 155 -2.40 -7.93 -10.74
N ALA A 156 -2.10 -6.66 -11.03
CA ALA A 156 -0.76 -6.11 -10.89
C ALA A 156 -0.24 -6.21 -9.44
N MET A 157 -1.09 -5.89 -8.46
CA MET A 157 -0.74 -5.99 -7.04
C MET A 157 -0.50 -7.45 -6.61
N ALA A 158 -1.41 -8.36 -6.96
CA ALA A 158 -1.28 -9.78 -6.63
C ALA A 158 -0.06 -10.43 -7.28
N PHE A 159 0.19 -10.11 -8.56
CA PHE A 159 1.35 -10.60 -9.30
C PHE A 159 2.66 -10.10 -8.68
N SER A 160 2.78 -8.80 -8.42
CA SER A 160 3.98 -8.19 -7.83
C SER A 160 4.26 -8.77 -6.44
N LEU A 161 3.23 -8.89 -5.59
CA LEU A 161 3.37 -9.52 -4.27
C LEU A 161 3.82 -10.97 -4.39
N SER A 162 3.24 -11.74 -5.32
CA SER A 162 3.64 -13.14 -5.56
C SER A 162 5.12 -13.23 -5.94
N VAL A 163 5.57 -12.40 -6.89
CA VAL A 163 6.97 -12.33 -7.31
C VAL A 163 7.89 -11.99 -6.13
N GLU A 164 7.49 -11.04 -5.30
CA GLU A 164 8.30 -10.64 -4.14
C GLU A 164 8.34 -11.73 -3.05
N LEU A 165 7.24 -12.44 -2.80
CA LEU A 165 7.24 -13.59 -1.90
C LEU A 165 8.18 -14.71 -2.40
N LEU A 166 8.22 -14.95 -3.72
CA LEU A 166 9.19 -15.87 -4.33
C LEU A 166 10.62 -15.36 -4.13
N ASN A 167 10.86 -14.07 -4.33
CA ASN A 167 12.17 -13.44 -4.18
C ASN A 167 12.72 -13.58 -2.75
N ILE A 168 11.89 -13.29 -1.74
CA ILE A 168 12.24 -13.45 -0.32
C ILE A 168 12.59 -14.92 0.00
N LYS A 169 11.79 -15.87 -0.50
CA LYS A 169 12.02 -17.31 -0.30
C LYS A 169 13.34 -17.78 -0.91
N LEU A 170 13.70 -17.28 -2.09
CA LEU A 170 14.96 -17.60 -2.76
C LEU A 170 16.17 -16.98 -2.06
N ARG A 171 16.03 -15.76 -1.54
CA ARG A 171 17.10 -15.07 -0.79
C ARG A 171 17.46 -15.80 0.50
N SER A 172 16.45 -16.29 1.25
CA SER A 172 16.65 -17.07 2.47
C SER A 172 17.44 -18.36 2.21
N ARG A 173 17.16 -19.08 1.12
CA ARG A 173 17.88 -20.31 0.73
C ARG A 173 19.33 -20.08 0.31
N LYS A 174 19.65 -18.90 -0.26
CA LYS A 174 21.03 -18.56 -0.64
C LYS A 174 21.92 -18.31 0.57
N VAL A 175 21.41 -17.70 1.63
CA VAL A 175 22.16 -17.44 2.87
C VAL A 175 22.53 -18.77 3.56
N GLU A 176 21.58 -19.69 3.67
CA GLU A 176 21.77 -21.02 4.28
C GLU A 176 22.85 -21.86 3.57
N LYS A 177 22.93 -21.76 2.23
CA LYS A 177 23.92 -22.47 1.41
C LYS A 177 25.34 -21.90 1.51
N VAL A 178 25.49 -20.60 1.78
CA VAL A 178 26.81 -19.96 1.96
C VAL A 178 27.39 -20.28 3.33
N GLU A 179 26.54 -20.36 4.37
CA GLU A 179 26.95 -20.69 5.74
C GLU A 179 27.44 -22.14 5.86
N THR A 180 26.76 -23.09 5.20
CA THR A 180 27.19 -24.50 5.16
C THR A 180 28.54 -24.70 4.45
N ILE A 181 28.83 -23.95 3.38
CA ILE A 181 30.12 -24.03 2.67
C ILE A 181 31.26 -23.46 3.53
N GLN A 182 31.01 -22.41 4.31
CA GLN A 182 32.01 -21.83 5.21
C GLN A 182 32.29 -22.73 6.43
N LEU A 183 31.29 -23.41 6.98
CA LEU A 183 31.46 -24.37 8.08
C LEU A 183 32.21 -25.64 7.65
N ALA A 184 31.88 -26.17 6.46
CA ALA A 184 32.58 -27.31 5.87
C ALA A 184 34.06 -26.97 5.57
N ARG A 185 34.34 -25.75 5.09
CA ARG A 185 35.71 -25.27 4.91
C ARG A 185 36.44 -25.08 6.24
N LYS A 186 35.77 -24.63 7.30
CA LYS A 186 36.40 -24.42 8.62
C LYS A 186 36.77 -25.73 9.33
N HIS A 187 36.07 -26.83 9.05
CA HIS A 187 36.34 -28.16 9.65
C HIS A 187 37.12 -29.11 8.72
N GLY A 188 37.32 -28.77 7.45
CA GLY A 188 38.04 -29.59 6.47
C GLY A 188 39.53 -29.25 6.30
N PHE A 189 40.12 -28.40 7.15
CA PHE A 189 41.50 -27.92 7.02
C PHE A 189 42.38 -28.19 8.27
N ASP A 190 41.98 -29.09 9.17
CA ASP A 190 42.76 -29.43 10.39
C ASP A 190 43.51 -30.78 10.30
N ASP A 191 43.66 -31.33 9.10
CA ASP A 191 44.31 -32.65 8.89
C ASP A 191 45.74 -32.57 8.31
N SER A 192 46.36 -31.39 8.31
CA SER A 192 47.76 -31.20 7.85
C SER A 192 48.75 -30.88 8.98
N SER A 193 48.42 -31.22 10.22
CA SER A 193 49.27 -31.01 11.41
C SER A 193 50.05 -32.25 11.84
N PHE A 194 50.00 -33.34 11.08
CA PHE A 194 50.77 -34.56 11.33
C PHE A 194 51.38 -35.08 10.03
N GLU A 195 52.52 -34.52 9.62
CA GLU A 195 53.65 -35.22 9.00
C GLU A 195 54.90 -34.34 9.00
#